data_AF-A0A6I3GT70-F1
#
_entry.id   AF-A0A6I3GT70-F1
#
_cell.length_a   1.000
_cell.length_b   1.000
_cell.length_c   1.000
_cell.angle_alpha   90.00
_cell.angle_beta   90.00
_cell.angle_gamma   90.00
#
_symmetry.space_group_name_H-M   'P 1'
#
loop_
_entity.id
_entity.type
_entity.pdbx_description
1 polymer ?
#
loop_
_entity_poly.entity_id
_entity_poly.type
_entity_poly.pdbx_seq_one_letter_code
_entity_poly.pdbx_strand_id
1 'polypeptide(L)'
;MKQEKTIATLLRIFPYAKKALPRIILGVVAAVAASLFALAIPQFLRSLFDNLDGSGTLDTLYLFVFLVFLMGTLEAAMVLLRRWLVLTPGTFVEAGLRSTLYKKLQDLPVSFHDRWPSGQLLSRATQDLSLIRRWLSFGVVLLFANALTIIVGLAILFTFHWLLGLIFFLISIPIWIQGYRFEAKYGEVARLSQDQ
;
A
#
# COMPACT_ATOMS: atom_id res chain seq x y z
N MET A 1 -31.25 -8.85 -1.21
CA MET A 1 -29.90 -9.45 -1.28
C MET A 1 -29.25 -9.30 0.09
N LYS A 2 -29.10 -10.39 0.86
CA LYS A 2 -28.38 -10.35 2.15
C LYS A 2 -26.94 -9.91 1.87
N GLN A 3 -26.47 -8.86 2.53
CA GLN A 3 -25.06 -8.47 2.51
C GLN A 3 -24.25 -9.67 3.01
N GLU A 4 -23.70 -10.50 2.10
CA GLU A 4 -22.62 -11.39 2.50
C GLU A 4 -21.51 -10.50 3.06
N LYS A 5 -21.09 -10.78 4.30
CA LYS A 5 -20.03 -10.01 4.96
C LYS A 5 -18.85 -9.96 3.99
N THR A 6 -18.42 -8.77 3.56
CA THR A 6 -17.31 -8.54 2.62
C THR A 6 -16.08 -9.39 2.96
N ILE A 7 -15.85 -9.61 4.26
CA ILE A 7 -14.82 -10.46 4.83
C ILE A 7 -14.92 -11.92 4.38
N ALA A 8 -16.11 -12.52 4.32
CA ALA A 8 -16.31 -13.89 3.87
C ALA A 8 -15.97 -14.07 2.38
N THR A 9 -16.29 -13.07 1.55
CA THR A 9 -15.93 -13.05 0.12
C THR A 9 -14.41 -12.93 -0.06
N LEU A 10 -13.75 -12.08 0.72
CA LEU A 10 -12.28 -11.95 0.73
C LEU A 10 -11.60 -13.25 1.19
N LEU A 11 -12.15 -13.93 2.20
CA LEU A 11 -11.64 -15.22 2.69
C LEU A 11 -11.74 -16.34 1.63
N ARG A 12 -12.73 -16.29 0.72
CA ARG A 12 -12.82 -17.26 -0.40
C ARG A 12 -11.68 -17.10 -1.43
N ILE A 13 -11.04 -15.92 -1.51
CA ILE A 13 -9.91 -15.64 -2.40
C ILE A 13 -8.57 -16.06 -1.76
N PHE A 14 -8.53 -16.21 -0.44
CA PHE A 14 -7.35 -16.56 0.34
C PHE A 14 -6.57 -17.80 -0.16
N PRO A 15 -7.20 -18.91 -0.60
CA PRO A 15 -6.49 -20.09 -1.09
C PRO A 15 -5.64 -19.83 -2.34
N TYR A 16 -6.00 -18.82 -3.14
CA TYR A 16 -5.25 -18.40 -4.32
C TYR A 16 -4.17 -17.36 -3.96
N ALA A 17 -4.48 -16.48 -3.01
CA ALA A 17 -3.56 -15.48 -2.47
C ALA A 17 -2.43 -16.08 -1.60
N LYS A 18 -2.64 -17.25 -0.97
CA LYS A 18 -1.67 -17.87 -0.03
C LYS A 18 -0.28 -18.10 -0.64
N LYS A 19 -0.20 -18.40 -1.93
CA LYS A 19 1.08 -18.60 -2.63
C LYS A 19 1.86 -17.29 -2.79
N ALA A 20 1.16 -16.17 -2.86
CA ALA A 20 1.72 -14.82 -2.95
C ALA A 20 2.08 -14.25 -1.57
N LEU A 21 1.38 -14.70 -0.53
CA LEU A 21 1.37 -14.10 0.80
C LEU A 21 2.77 -13.93 1.41
N PRO A 22 3.72 -14.88 1.32
CA PRO A 22 5.07 -14.68 1.85
C PRO A 22 5.78 -13.48 1.20
N ARG A 23 5.66 -13.32 -0.11
CA ARG A 23 6.28 -12.20 -0.83
C ARG A 23 5.59 -10.88 -0.53
N ILE A 24 4.27 -10.90 -0.35
CA ILE A 24 3.50 -9.71 0.05
C ILE A 24 3.90 -9.28 1.47
N ILE A 25 4.02 -10.22 2.41
CA ILE A 25 4.48 -9.95 3.78
C ILE A 25 5.89 -9.36 3.75
N LEU A 26 6.83 -9.97 3.01
CA LEU A 26 8.17 -9.41 2.84
C LEU A 26 8.13 -8.01 2.19
N GLY A 27 7.20 -7.78 1.25
CA GLY A 27 6.97 -6.47 0.64
C GLY A 27 6.45 -5.44 1.64
N VAL A 28 5.54 -5.82 2.54
CA VAL A 28 5.07 -4.98 3.67
C VAL A 28 6.24 -4.65 4.59
N VAL A 29 7.04 -5.64 4.99
CA VAL A 29 8.20 -5.43 5.86
C VAL A 29 9.21 -4.49 5.22
N ALA A 30 9.54 -4.69 3.94
CA ALA A 30 10.42 -3.78 3.20
C ALA A 30 9.84 -2.37 3.08
N ALA A 31 8.52 -2.23 2.86
CA ALA A 31 7.85 -0.93 2.82
C ALA A 31 7.92 -0.20 4.15
N VAL A 32 7.66 -0.93 5.24
CA VAL A 32 7.74 -0.44 6.62
C VAL A 32 9.17 -0.01 6.94
N ALA A 33 10.17 -0.85 6.62
CA ALA A 33 11.57 -0.52 6.84
C ALA A 33 11.99 0.75 6.07
N ALA A 34 11.58 0.87 4.79
CA ALA A 34 11.81 2.09 4.01
C ALA A 34 11.21 3.32 4.69
N SER A 35 9.93 3.25 5.11
CA SER A 35 9.28 4.35 5.83
C SER A 35 10.00 4.74 7.12
N LEU A 36 10.55 3.77 7.85
CA LEU A 36 11.30 4.04 9.08
C LEU A 36 12.64 4.74 8.79
N PHE A 37 13.38 4.33 7.75
CA PHE A 37 14.58 5.04 7.33
C PHE A 37 14.28 6.48 6.88
N ALA A 38 13.22 6.66 6.10
CA ALA A 38 12.76 7.97 5.66
C ALA A 38 12.43 8.90 6.83
N LEU A 39 11.78 8.36 7.88
CA LEU A 39 11.46 9.10 9.10
C LEU A 39 12.69 9.35 9.99
N ALA A 40 13.72 8.50 9.93
CA ALA A 40 14.93 8.66 10.72
C ALA A 40 15.84 9.78 10.19
N ILE A 41 15.89 10.01 8.88
CA ILE A 41 16.70 11.06 8.25
C ILE A 41 16.46 12.46 8.88
N PRO A 42 15.22 12.99 8.98
CA PRO A 42 14.99 14.30 9.59
C PRO A 42 15.32 14.33 11.09
N GLN A 43 15.25 13.20 11.79
CA GLN A 43 15.63 13.12 13.21
C GLN A 43 17.15 13.27 13.38
N PHE A 44 17.93 12.61 12.53
CA PHE A 44 19.38 12.74 12.51
C PHE A 44 19.81 14.15 12.11
N LEU A 45 19.16 14.74 11.11
CA LEU A 45 19.42 16.13 10.72
C LEU A 45 19.13 17.10 11.87
N ARG A 46 18.01 16.93 12.58
CA ARG A 46 17.72 17.73 13.78
C ARG A 46 18.83 17.58 14.83
N SER A 47 19.19 16.34 15.16
CA SER A 47 20.24 16.07 16.14
C SER A 47 21.59 16.67 15.72
N LEU A 48 21.89 16.73 14.41
CA LEU A 48 23.08 17.39 13.90
C LEU A 48 23.06 18.89 14.23
N PHE A 49 21.97 19.59 13.89
CA PHE A 49 21.83 21.02 14.18
C PHE A 49 21.88 21.32 15.68
N ASP A 50 21.18 20.53 16.51
CA ASP A 50 21.17 20.72 17.96
C ASP A 50 22.57 20.56 18.60
N ASN A 51 23.49 19.80 17.98
CA ASN A 51 24.86 19.58 18.48
C ASN A 51 25.92 20.51 17.86
N LEU A 52 25.62 21.14 16.72
CA LEU A 52 26.54 22.05 16.03
C LEU A 52 26.79 23.34 16.80
N ASP A 53 25.81 23.80 17.58
CA ASP A 53 25.86 25.06 18.32
C ASP A 53 26.84 25.08 19.52
N GLY A 54 27.46 23.94 19.88
CA GLY A 54 28.29 23.83 21.09
C GLY A 54 29.76 23.42 20.90
N SER A 55 30.10 22.54 19.95
CA SER A 55 31.47 21.97 19.80
C SER A 55 31.71 21.19 18.50
N GLY A 56 30.97 21.49 17.43
CA GLY A 56 31.00 20.69 16.20
C GLY A 56 32.37 20.72 15.50
N THR A 57 33.10 19.60 15.57
CA THR A 57 34.32 19.38 14.76
C THR A 57 33.92 18.92 13.35
N LEU A 58 34.72 19.23 12.33
CA LEU A 58 34.48 18.78 10.94
C LEU A 58 34.30 17.26 10.83
N ASP A 59 34.99 16.49 11.68
CA ASP A 59 34.86 15.02 11.76
C ASP A 59 33.45 14.58 12.13
N THR A 60 32.79 15.28 13.05
CA THR A 60 31.39 15.02 13.42
C THR A 60 30.48 15.27 12.22
N LEU A 61 30.70 16.35 11.48
CA LEU A 61 29.91 16.64 10.28
C LEU A 61 30.04 15.55 9.21
N TYR A 62 31.27 15.08 8.93
CA TYR A 62 31.51 13.99 7.98
C TYR A 62 30.81 12.69 8.38
N LEU A 63 30.84 12.34 9.68
CA LEU A 63 30.14 11.17 10.20
C LEU A 63 28.62 11.26 9.97
N PHE A 64 28.01 12.41 10.28
CA PHE A 64 26.58 12.61 10.08
C PHE A 64 26.17 12.57 8.61
N VAL A 65 26.95 13.19 7.72
CA VAL A 65 26.72 13.11 6.27
C VAL A 65 26.78 11.67 5.78
N PHE A 66 27.78 10.90 6.24
CA PHE A 66 27.91 9.49 5.89
C PHE A 66 26.72 8.66 6.41
N LEU A 67 26.27 8.89 7.65
CA LEU A 67 25.11 8.19 8.22
C LEU A 67 23.82 8.50 7.46
N VAL A 68 23.56 9.77 7.12
CA VAL A 68 22.40 10.16 6.32
C VAL A 68 22.46 9.54 4.92
N PHE A 69 23.64 9.54 4.28
CA PHE A 69 23.84 8.88 2.99
C PHE A 69 23.59 7.37 3.07
N LEU A 70 24.09 6.71 4.12
CA LEU A 70 23.86 5.29 4.36
C LEU A 70 22.37 5.00 4.57
N MET A 71 21.68 5.80 5.38
CA MET A 71 20.23 5.67 5.60
C MET A 71 19.43 5.85 4.32
N GLY A 72 19.74 6.88 3.51
CA GLY A 72 19.07 7.10 2.23
C GLY A 72 19.34 5.97 1.24
N THR A 73 20.55 5.41 1.25
CA THR A 73 20.88 4.23 0.43
C THR A 73 20.11 2.99 0.89
N LEU A 74 20.01 2.76 2.20
CA LEU A 74 19.21 1.66 2.76
C LEU A 74 17.72 1.84 2.49
N GLU A 75 17.19 3.06 2.62
CA GLU A 75 15.83 3.39 2.23
C GLU A 75 15.57 3.04 0.76
N ALA A 76 16.42 3.52 -0.14
CA ALA A 76 16.31 3.25 -1.58
C ALA A 76 16.38 1.74 -1.87
N ALA A 77 17.29 1.01 -1.21
CA ALA A 77 17.39 -0.44 -1.30
C ALA A 77 16.11 -1.13 -0.81
N MET A 78 15.51 -0.69 0.29
CA MET A 78 14.23 -1.21 0.79
C MET A 78 13.07 -0.91 -0.15
N VAL A 79 13.03 0.28 -0.77
CA VAL A 79 12.04 0.64 -1.79
C VAL A 79 12.18 -0.25 -3.03
N LEU A 80 13.40 -0.50 -3.49
CA LEU A 80 13.71 -1.41 -4.60
C LEU A 80 13.31 -2.85 -4.25
N LEU A 81 13.67 -3.32 -3.06
CA LEU A 81 13.34 -4.67 -2.57
C LEU A 81 11.82 -4.86 -2.51
N ARG A 82 11.09 -3.89 -1.93
CA ARG A 82 9.62 -3.87 -1.95
C ARG A 82 9.10 -3.96 -3.38
N ARG A 83 9.64 -3.15 -4.30
CA ARG A 83 9.23 -3.13 -5.70
C ARG A 83 9.40 -4.51 -6.35
N TRP A 84 10.54 -5.16 -6.13
CA TRP A 84 10.83 -6.50 -6.64
C TRP A 84 9.96 -7.59 -6.01
N LEU A 85 9.70 -7.51 -4.71
CA LEU A 85 8.86 -8.47 -3.99
C LEU A 85 7.38 -8.36 -4.36
N VAL A 86 6.92 -7.18 -4.77
CA VAL A 86 5.51 -6.91 -5.03
C VAL A 86 5.14 -7.02 -6.51
N LEU A 87 5.96 -6.50 -7.43
CA LEU A 87 5.64 -6.52 -8.86
C LEU A 87 5.81 -7.92 -9.49
N THR A 88 6.88 -8.61 -9.17
CA THR A 88 7.24 -9.89 -9.80
C THR A 88 6.26 -11.04 -9.51
N PRO A 89 5.77 -11.26 -8.26
CA PRO A 89 4.76 -12.29 -8.03
C PRO A 89 3.36 -11.93 -8.50
N GLY A 90 3.04 -10.64 -8.66
CA GLY A 90 1.72 -10.22 -9.14
C GLY A 90 1.34 -10.94 -10.44
N THR A 91 2.29 -11.10 -11.36
CA THR A 91 2.08 -11.75 -12.66
C THR A 91 1.87 -13.27 -12.53
N PHE A 92 2.58 -13.96 -11.63
CA PHE A 92 2.41 -15.41 -11.42
C PHE A 92 1.07 -15.75 -10.75
N VAL A 93 0.64 -14.93 -9.80
CA VAL A 93 -0.68 -15.07 -9.15
C VAL A 93 -1.78 -14.86 -10.18
N GLU A 94 -1.65 -13.84 -11.02
CA GLU A 94 -2.56 -13.56 -12.12
C GLU A 94 -2.64 -14.73 -13.10
N ALA A 95 -1.50 -15.28 -13.52
CA ALA A 95 -1.45 -16.45 -14.41
C ALA A 95 -2.17 -17.67 -13.79
N GLY A 96 -1.98 -17.92 -12.50
CA GLY A 96 -2.64 -19.02 -11.79
C GLY A 96 -4.16 -18.86 -11.68
N LEU A 97 -4.62 -17.66 -11.36
CA LEU A 97 -6.06 -17.35 -11.31
C LEU A 97 -6.69 -17.38 -12.70
N ARG A 98 -6.03 -16.82 -13.73
CA ARG A 98 -6.48 -16.93 -15.13
C ARG A 98 -6.58 -18.38 -15.57
N SER A 99 -5.57 -19.21 -15.30
CA SER A 99 -5.59 -20.64 -15.65
C SER A 99 -6.75 -21.39 -15.00
N THR A 100 -7.03 -21.13 -13.72
CA THR A 100 -8.14 -21.76 -13.00
C THR A 100 -9.49 -21.34 -13.57
N LEU A 101 -9.64 -20.04 -13.86
CA LEU A 101 -10.84 -19.49 -14.48
C LEU A 101 -11.08 -20.11 -15.86
N TYR A 102 -10.04 -20.19 -16.70
CA TYR A 102 -10.13 -20.80 -18.03
C TYR A 102 -10.54 -22.26 -17.96
N LYS A 103 -9.95 -23.06 -17.06
CA LYS A 103 -10.37 -24.45 -16.85
C LYS A 103 -11.85 -24.55 -16.50
N LYS A 104 -12.31 -23.73 -15.56
CA LYS A 104 -13.72 -23.75 -15.14
C LYS A 104 -14.66 -23.33 -16.26
N LEU A 105 -14.25 -22.37 -17.10
CA LEU A 105 -15.04 -21.92 -18.24
C LEU A 105 -15.14 -22.99 -19.33
N GLN A 106 -14.11 -23.84 -19.50
CA GLN A 106 -14.13 -24.94 -20.47
C GLN A 106 -14.99 -26.12 -19.99
N ASP A 107 -15.11 -26.33 -18.69
CA ASP A 107 -15.93 -27.40 -18.10
C ASP A 107 -17.44 -27.08 -18.04
N LEU A 108 -17.86 -25.87 -18.42
CA LEU A 108 -19.26 -25.46 -18.35
C LEU A 108 -20.08 -25.99 -19.54
N PRO A 109 -21.37 -26.30 -19.34
CA PRO A 109 -22.23 -26.77 -20.42
C PRO A 109 -22.48 -25.67 -21.46
N VAL A 110 -22.69 -26.07 -22.72
CA VAL A 110 -22.96 -25.15 -23.85
C VAL A 110 -24.10 -24.18 -23.55
N SER A 111 -25.13 -24.63 -22.84
CA SER A 111 -26.28 -23.81 -22.43
C SER A 111 -25.95 -22.63 -21.49
N PHE A 112 -24.76 -22.61 -20.89
CA PHE A 112 -24.22 -21.46 -20.16
C PHE A 112 -23.63 -20.41 -21.12
N HIS A 113 -22.92 -20.88 -22.15
CA HIS A 113 -22.32 -20.03 -23.18
C HIS A 113 -23.36 -19.39 -24.11
N ASP A 114 -24.51 -20.04 -24.31
CA ASP A 114 -25.63 -19.45 -25.07
C ASP A 114 -26.28 -18.24 -24.37
N ARG A 115 -26.18 -18.17 -23.04
CA ARG A 115 -26.77 -17.08 -22.23
C ARG A 115 -25.82 -15.91 -21.99
N TRP A 116 -24.52 -16.12 -22.16
CA TRP A 116 -23.50 -15.13 -21.82
C TRP A 116 -22.45 -15.05 -22.93
N PRO A 117 -22.27 -13.87 -23.57
CA PRO A 117 -21.22 -13.68 -24.57
C PRO A 117 -19.84 -13.97 -23.96
N SER A 118 -19.16 -15.00 -24.47
CA SER A 118 -17.87 -15.48 -23.97
C SER A 118 -16.82 -14.37 -23.84
N GLY A 119 -16.83 -13.39 -24.75
CA GLY A 119 -15.93 -12.24 -24.72
C GLY A 119 -16.18 -11.27 -23.56
N GLN A 120 -17.44 -11.01 -23.21
CA GLN A 120 -17.76 -10.15 -22.06
C GLN A 120 -17.42 -10.82 -20.74
N LEU A 121 -17.67 -12.13 -20.63
CA LEU A 121 -17.43 -12.88 -19.41
C LEU A 121 -15.93 -13.00 -19.12
N LEU A 122 -15.13 -13.24 -20.16
CA LEU A 122 -13.68 -13.23 -20.05
C LEU A 122 -13.12 -11.84 -19.72
N SER A 123 -13.61 -10.79 -20.38
CA SER A 123 -13.16 -9.41 -20.13
C SER A 123 -13.43 -8.99 -18.69
N ARG A 124 -14.66 -9.20 -18.19
CA ARG A 124 -15.01 -8.88 -16.80
C ARG A 124 -14.17 -9.66 -15.81
N ALA A 125 -14.06 -10.98 -15.99
CA ALA A 125 -13.33 -11.81 -15.04
C ALA A 125 -11.82 -11.51 -15.03
N THR A 126 -11.21 -11.16 -16.17
CA THR A 126 -9.80 -10.75 -16.23
C THR A 126 -9.58 -9.35 -15.62
N GLN A 127 -10.51 -8.41 -15.83
CA GLN A 127 -10.47 -7.09 -15.21
C GLN A 127 -10.60 -7.17 -13.69
N ASP A 128 -11.60 -7.92 -13.20
CA ASP A 128 -11.83 -8.12 -11.76
C ASP A 128 -10.63 -8.78 -11.09
N LEU A 129 -10.04 -9.77 -11.77
CA LEU A 129 -8.83 -10.44 -11.30
C LEU A 129 -7.64 -9.49 -11.19
N SER A 130 -7.45 -8.62 -12.19
CA SER A 130 -6.39 -7.61 -12.18
C SER A 130 -6.59 -6.60 -11.03
N LEU A 131 -7.83 -6.21 -10.75
CA LEU A 131 -8.17 -5.34 -9.62
C LEU A 131 -7.82 -5.99 -8.28
N ILE A 132 -8.23 -7.25 -8.07
CA ILE A 132 -7.93 -8.02 -6.85
C ILE A 132 -6.41 -8.13 -6.67
N ARG A 133 -5.67 -8.47 -7.74
CA ARG A 133 -4.20 -8.55 -7.72
C ARG A 133 -3.57 -7.21 -7.35
N ARG A 134 -4.02 -6.11 -7.96
CA ARG A 134 -3.51 -4.76 -7.70
C ARG A 134 -3.75 -4.38 -6.24
N TRP A 135 -4.93 -4.65 -5.72
CA TRP A 135 -5.26 -4.35 -4.33
C TRP A 135 -4.43 -5.19 -3.35
N LEU A 136 -4.27 -6.49 -3.60
CA LEU A 136 -3.48 -7.38 -2.76
C LEU A 136 -1.99 -7.04 -2.77
N SER A 137 -1.45 -6.65 -3.93
CA SER A 137 -0.03 -6.37 -4.12
C SER A 137 0.34 -4.95 -3.68
N PHE A 138 -0.43 -3.94 -4.11
CA PHE A 138 -0.12 -2.53 -3.84
C PHE A 138 -0.97 -1.96 -2.71
N GLY A 139 -2.28 -2.19 -2.75
CA GLY A 139 -3.22 -1.61 -1.78
C GLY A 139 -2.88 -2.01 -0.34
N VAL A 140 -2.69 -3.31 -0.10
CA VAL A 140 -2.33 -3.83 1.24
C VAL A 140 -0.98 -3.27 1.70
N VAL A 141 0.05 -3.33 0.86
CA VAL A 141 1.39 -2.85 1.21
C VAL A 141 1.38 -1.36 1.55
N LEU A 142 0.72 -0.56 0.71
CA LEU A 142 0.62 0.88 0.91
C LEU A 142 -0.20 1.23 2.16
N LEU A 143 -1.28 0.51 2.42
CA LEU A 143 -2.11 0.68 3.60
C LEU A 143 -1.28 0.47 4.88
N PHE A 144 -0.55 -0.64 4.98
CA PHE A 144 0.27 -0.92 6.17
C PHE A 144 1.43 0.06 6.31
N ALA A 145 2.13 0.38 5.23
CA ALA A 145 3.25 1.33 5.27
C ALA A 145 2.78 2.73 5.68
N ASN A 146 1.67 3.23 5.11
CA ASN A 146 1.13 4.54 5.43
C ASN A 146 0.55 4.58 6.84
N ALA A 147 -0.19 3.55 7.26
CA ALA A 147 -0.72 3.46 8.62
C ALA A 147 0.41 3.54 9.65
N LEU A 148 1.48 2.78 9.45
CA LEU A 148 2.66 2.84 10.32
C LEU A 148 3.33 4.22 10.26
N THR A 149 3.50 4.79 9.07
CA THR A 149 4.11 6.13 8.89
C THR A 149 3.33 7.18 9.67
N ILE A 150 1.99 7.13 9.64
CA ILE A 150 1.12 8.04 10.40
C ILE A 150 1.30 7.81 11.91
N ILE A 151 1.28 6.55 12.37
CA ILE A 151 1.41 6.22 13.81
C ILE A 151 2.78 6.67 14.34
N VAL A 152 3.86 6.30 13.66
CA VAL A 152 5.23 6.63 14.08
C VAL A 152 5.48 8.13 13.95
N GLY A 153 5.03 8.76 12.87
CA GLY A 153 5.14 10.22 12.68
C GLY A 153 4.42 11.00 13.77
N LEU A 154 3.19 10.60 14.12
CA LEU A 154 2.46 11.19 15.25
C LEU A 154 3.21 10.96 16.57
N ALA A 155 3.67 9.74 16.84
CA ALA A 155 4.42 9.44 18.07
C ALA A 155 5.66 10.35 18.21
N ILE A 156 6.45 10.51 17.14
CA ILE A 156 7.60 11.42 17.10
C ILE A 156 7.18 12.87 17.41
N LEU A 157 6.09 13.36 16.80
CA LEU A 157 5.59 14.71 17.06
C LEU A 157 5.18 14.91 18.52
N PHE A 158 4.53 13.91 19.13
CA PHE A 158 4.16 13.94 20.55
C PHE A 158 5.39 13.92 21.46
N THR A 159 6.46 13.20 21.10
CA THR A 159 7.73 13.23 21.83
C THR A 159 8.42 14.58 21.74
N PHE A 160 8.29 15.29 20.62
CA PHE A 160 8.89 16.62 20.44
C PHE A 160 8.16 17.69 21.25
N HIS A 161 6.84 17.80 21.06
CA HIS A 161 6.02 18.72 21.83
C HIS A 161 4.56 18.29 21.76
N TRP A 162 4.03 17.80 22.88
CA TRP A 162 2.68 17.24 22.96
C TRP A 162 1.59 18.20 22.46
N LEU A 163 1.74 19.52 22.71
CA LEU A 163 0.77 20.53 22.25
C LEU A 163 0.77 20.66 20.71
N LEU A 164 1.95 20.65 20.06
CA LEU A 164 2.04 20.73 18.59
C LEU A 164 1.49 19.46 17.95
N GLY A 165 1.80 18.29 18.53
CA GLY A 165 1.23 17.01 18.10
C GLY A 165 -0.30 16.99 18.20
N LEU A 166 -0.86 17.50 19.30
CA LEU A 166 -2.32 17.59 19.49
C LEU A 166 -2.97 18.55 18.49
N ILE A 167 -2.41 19.74 18.28
CA ILE A 167 -2.93 20.71 17.30
C ILE A 167 -2.91 20.11 15.90
N PHE A 168 -1.80 19.51 15.48
CA PHE A 168 -1.67 18.85 14.18
C PHE A 168 -2.71 17.73 14.00
N PHE A 169 -2.89 16.89 15.03
CA PHE A 169 -3.87 15.81 15.01
C PHE A 169 -5.30 16.34 14.85
N LEU A 170 -5.68 17.35 15.63
CA LEU A 170 -7.03 17.95 15.58
C LEU A 170 -7.32 18.61 14.23
N ILE A 171 -6.34 19.28 13.62
CA ILE A 171 -6.48 19.90 12.29
C ILE A 171 -6.54 18.82 11.18
N SER A 172 -5.90 17.67 11.38
CA SER A 172 -5.89 16.59 10.39
C SER A 172 -7.24 15.86 10.28
N ILE A 173 -8.02 15.78 11.37
CA ILE A 173 -9.35 15.12 11.39
C ILE A 173 -10.33 15.69 10.35
N PRO A 174 -10.61 17.01 10.28
CA PRO A 174 -11.54 17.55 9.29
C PRO A 174 -11.03 17.34 7.87
N ILE A 175 -9.72 17.37 7.63
CA ILE A 175 -9.13 17.08 6.30
C ILE A 175 -9.46 15.64 5.90
N TRP A 176 -9.28 14.68 6.81
CA TRP A 176 -9.65 13.28 6.57
C TRP A 176 -11.13 13.10 6.27
N ILE A 177 -12.01 13.72 7.07
CA ILE A 177 -13.46 13.65 6.87
C ILE A 177 -13.83 14.22 5.50
N GLN A 178 -13.30 15.38 5.14
CA GLN A 178 -13.60 16.03 3.86
C GLN A 178 -13.04 15.23 2.68
N GLY A 179 -11.84 14.64 2.82
CA GLY A 179 -11.27 13.73 1.82
C GLY A 179 -12.16 12.52 1.58
N TYR A 180 -12.62 11.85 2.64
CA TYR A 180 -13.52 10.70 2.54
C TYR A 180 -14.87 11.07 1.91
N ARG A 181 -15.44 12.22 2.28
CA ARG A 181 -16.68 12.72 1.69
C ARG A 181 -16.51 13.09 0.22
N PHE A 182 -15.39 13.69 -0.13
CA PHE A 182 -15.05 14.03 -1.51
C PHE A 182 -14.93 12.78 -2.37
N GLU A 183 -14.22 11.75 -1.91
CA GLU A 183 -14.08 10.47 -2.62
C GLU A 183 -15.44 9.80 -2.84
N ALA A 184 -16.29 9.76 -1.82
CA ALA A 184 -17.64 9.20 -1.92
C ALA A 184 -18.50 9.95 -2.95
N LYS A 185 -18.51 11.29 -2.90
CA LYS A 185 -19.28 12.13 -3.82
C LYS A 185 -18.73 12.04 -5.25
N TYR A 186 -17.40 12.05 -5.41
CA TYR A 186 -16.76 11.91 -6.71
C TYR A 186 -17.12 10.58 -7.37
N GLY A 187 -17.16 9.49 -6.60
CA GLY A 187 -17.56 8.18 -7.11
C GLY A 187 -19.00 8.14 -7.62
N GLU A 188 -19.92 8.85 -6.98
CA GLU A 188 -21.31 8.97 -7.43
C GLU A 188 -21.42 9.80 -8.72
N VAL A 189 -20.78 10.98 -8.76
CA VAL A 189 -20.80 11.86 -9.93
C VAL A 189 -20.12 11.22 -11.14
N ALA A 190 -19.01 10.52 -10.94
CA ALA A 190 -18.30 9.82 -12.00
C ALA A 190 -19.16 8.72 -12.62
N ARG A 191 -19.97 8.00 -11.83
CA ARG A 191 -20.92 7.00 -12.35
C ARG A 191 -22.02 7.67 -13.19
N LEU A 192 -22.62 8.74 -12.68
CA LEU A 192 -23.66 9.48 -13.41
C LEU A 192 -23.15 10.02 -14.76
N SER A 193 -21.88 10.45 -14.84
CA SER A 193 -21.27 10.90 -16.09
C SER A 193 -20.93 9.78 -17.07
N GLN A 194 -20.80 8.52 -16.61
CA GLN A 194 -20.57 7.36 -17.47
C GLN A 194 -21.85 6.74 -18.00
N ASP A 195 -22.98 7.00 -17.31
CA ASP A 195 -24.32 6.54 -17.68
C ASP A 195 -25.05 7.49 -18.65
N GLN A 196 -24.50 8.71 -18.88
CA GLN A 196 -24.95 9.69 -19.88
C GLN A 196 -24.23 9.50 -21.22
#